data_AF-A0A3M7E626-F1
#
_entry.id   AF-A0A3M7E626-F1
#
_cell.length_a   1.000
_cell.length_b   1.000
_cell.length_c   1.000
_cell.angle_alpha   90.00
_cell.angle_beta   90.00
_cell.angle_gamma   90.00
#
_symmetry.space_group_name_H-M   'P 1'
#
loop_
_entity.id
_entity.type
_entity.pdbx_description
1 polymer ?
#
loop_
_entity_poly.entity_id
_entity_poly.type
_entity_poly.pdbx_seq_one_letter_code
_entity_poly.pdbx_strand_id
1 'polypeptide(L)'
;MSQAAGLQTYLGRARIAPEVFQLRPDYRALLIAVEGIKPASSDEESEARLREAEESARERLAKKPVTELEHIASWREAYKGFGAKPNKYRNSLEALTRRAEAGLPRVNRLTDIYNALSVKHQIPFGGEDLDKYTGPPKLIISTGAEEFTTTANGETIVERPEAGEVVWCDDAGVTCRRWNWRQGPRTALSDSSSRVLFILDALAPVSDEELHVTADELVEALSSNSPDVQTARRLMSSDQ
;
A
#
# COMPACT_ATOMS: atom_id res chain seq x y z
N MET A 1 -3.01 -28.81 4.76
CA MET A 1 -2.69 -27.82 3.70
C MET A 1 -1.38 -27.17 4.07
N SER A 2 -0.45 -26.97 3.13
CA SER A 2 0.78 -26.21 3.44
C SER A 2 0.41 -24.77 3.81
N GLN A 3 1.25 -24.12 4.61
CA GLN A 3 1.12 -22.73 5.04
C GLN A 3 0.98 -21.77 3.82
N ALA A 4 1.86 -21.93 2.81
CA ALA A 4 1.73 -21.27 1.51
C ALA A 4 0.38 -21.51 0.78
N ALA A 5 -0.22 -22.71 0.86
CA ALA A 5 -1.55 -22.96 0.27
C ALA A 5 -2.66 -22.20 1.02
N GLY A 6 -2.49 -21.94 2.32
CA GLY A 6 -3.36 -21.08 3.11
C GLY A 6 -3.33 -19.62 2.66
N LEU A 7 -2.13 -19.06 2.46
CA LEU A 7 -1.97 -17.69 1.96
C LEU A 7 -2.56 -17.52 0.55
N GLN A 8 -2.33 -18.49 -0.35
CA GLN A 8 -2.94 -18.46 -1.69
C GLN A 8 -4.47 -18.52 -1.64
N THR A 9 -5.04 -19.36 -0.78
CA THR A 9 -6.49 -19.43 -0.57
C THR A 9 -7.04 -18.12 -0.03
N TYR A 10 -6.32 -17.47 0.90
CA TYR A 10 -6.68 -16.16 1.41
C TYR A 10 -6.74 -15.11 0.30
N LEU A 11 -5.67 -14.99 -0.51
CA LEU A 11 -5.60 -14.04 -1.63
C LEU A 11 -6.65 -14.33 -2.71
N GLY A 12 -6.99 -15.60 -2.97
CA GLY A 12 -8.05 -15.98 -3.92
C GLY A 12 -9.44 -15.45 -3.57
N ARG A 13 -9.65 -15.07 -2.30
CA ARG A 13 -10.91 -14.45 -1.83
C ARG A 13 -10.90 -12.92 -1.91
N ALA A 14 -9.77 -12.29 -2.21
CA ALA A 14 -9.70 -10.84 -2.44
C ALA A 14 -10.60 -10.41 -3.60
N ARG A 15 -11.19 -9.21 -3.50
CA ARG A 15 -12.13 -8.66 -4.49
C ARG A 15 -11.85 -7.20 -4.79
N ILE A 16 -12.03 -6.80 -6.04
CA ILE A 16 -12.12 -5.41 -6.47
C ILE A 16 -13.50 -5.26 -7.09
N ALA A 17 -14.25 -4.24 -6.66
CA ALA A 17 -15.57 -3.97 -7.20
C ALA A 17 -15.44 -3.54 -8.68
N PRO A 18 -16.30 -4.04 -9.60
CA PRO A 18 -16.23 -3.69 -11.03
C PRO A 18 -16.25 -2.19 -11.31
N GLU A 19 -16.94 -1.42 -10.46
CA GLU A 19 -17.03 0.05 -10.53
C GLU A 19 -15.67 0.73 -10.41
N VAL A 20 -14.71 0.10 -9.69
CA VAL A 20 -13.33 0.59 -9.63
C VAL A 20 -12.65 0.49 -10.99
N PHE A 21 -12.84 -0.61 -11.72
CA PHE A 21 -12.30 -0.75 -13.08
C PHE A 21 -13.04 0.12 -14.09
N GLN A 22 -14.33 0.39 -13.90
CA GLN A 22 -15.04 1.38 -14.71
C GLN A 22 -14.46 2.78 -14.51
N LEU A 23 -14.13 3.13 -13.27
CA LEU A 23 -13.47 4.39 -12.93
C LEU A 23 -12.05 4.46 -13.48
N ARG A 24 -11.28 3.36 -13.36
CA ARG A 24 -9.89 3.31 -13.79
C ARG A 24 -9.53 1.94 -14.39
N PRO A 25 -9.73 1.75 -15.71
CA PRO A 25 -9.58 0.44 -16.36
C PRO A 25 -8.19 -0.18 -16.33
N ASP A 26 -7.14 0.64 -16.27
CA ASP A 26 -5.74 0.19 -16.19
C ASP A 26 -5.27 -0.08 -14.75
N TYR A 27 -6.17 0.03 -13.77
CA TYR A 27 -5.86 -0.26 -12.39
C TYR A 27 -5.57 -1.74 -12.20
N ARG A 28 -4.49 -1.99 -11.46
CA ARG A 28 -4.06 -3.30 -11.02
C ARG A 28 -3.68 -3.24 -9.54
N ALA A 29 -3.93 -4.31 -8.81
CA ALA A 29 -3.40 -4.51 -7.47
C ALA A 29 -2.60 -5.79 -7.41
N LEU A 30 -1.31 -5.68 -7.07
CA LEU A 30 -0.50 -6.84 -6.74
C LEU A 30 -0.54 -7.02 -5.22
N LEU A 31 -1.24 -8.07 -4.79
CA LEU A 31 -1.32 -8.47 -3.39
C LEU A 31 -0.20 -9.47 -3.08
N ILE A 32 0.49 -9.27 -1.96
CA ILE A 32 1.50 -10.22 -1.47
C ILE A 32 1.17 -10.52 -0.01
N ALA A 33 0.76 -11.75 0.28
CA ALA A 33 0.57 -12.23 1.64
C ALA A 33 1.86 -12.93 2.08
N VAL A 34 2.31 -12.61 3.29
CA VAL A 34 3.57 -13.12 3.86
C VAL A 34 3.30 -13.61 5.27
N GLU A 35 3.91 -14.72 5.66
CA GLU A 35 3.94 -15.20 7.05
C GLU A 35 5.35 -15.69 7.41
N GLY A 36 5.62 -15.85 8.70
CA GLY A 36 6.94 -16.27 9.19
C GLY A 36 7.96 -15.12 9.24
N ILE A 37 7.51 -13.86 9.13
CA ILE A 37 8.38 -12.71 9.31
C ILE A 37 8.79 -12.65 10.78
N LYS A 38 10.10 -12.57 11.05
CA LYS A 38 10.61 -12.37 12.41
C LYS A 38 10.26 -10.95 12.87
N PRO A 39 9.53 -10.76 13.99
CA PRO A 39 9.30 -9.43 14.58
C PRO A 39 10.58 -8.62 14.79
N ALA A 40 10.59 -7.34 14.41
CA ALA A 40 11.70 -6.43 14.66
C ALA A 40 11.30 -4.96 14.52
N SER A 41 11.96 -4.10 15.30
CA SER A 41 12.02 -2.66 15.07
C SER A 41 12.87 -2.33 13.85
N SER A 42 12.82 -1.09 13.39
CA SER A 42 13.75 -0.56 12.39
C SER A 42 15.21 -0.83 12.76
N ASP A 43 16.00 -1.14 11.76
CA ASP A 43 17.42 -1.50 11.84
C ASP A 43 18.26 -0.78 10.77
N GLU A 44 19.57 -1.00 10.75
CA GLU A 44 20.50 -0.37 9.80
C GLU A 44 20.17 -0.69 8.34
N GLU A 45 19.63 -1.89 8.05
CA GLU A 45 19.24 -2.27 6.69
C GLU A 45 18.02 -1.46 6.23
N SER A 46 16.97 -1.39 7.04
CA SER A 46 15.79 -0.59 6.71
C SER A 46 16.10 0.90 6.59
N GLU A 47 17.00 1.43 7.44
CA GLU A 47 17.47 2.82 7.36
C GLU A 47 18.28 3.08 6.08
N ALA A 48 19.15 2.15 5.66
CA ALA A 48 19.90 2.28 4.41
C ALA A 48 18.96 2.37 3.19
N ARG A 49 17.92 1.52 3.15
CA ARG A 49 16.89 1.55 2.10
C ARG A 49 16.13 2.87 2.07
N LEU A 50 15.78 3.43 3.23
CA LEU A 50 15.15 4.75 3.30
C LEU A 50 16.05 5.84 2.73
N ARG A 51 17.35 5.82 3.03
CA ARG A 51 18.31 6.81 2.50
C ARG A 51 18.47 6.71 0.99
N GLU A 52 18.58 5.49 0.45
CA GLU A 52 18.62 5.27 -1.00
C GLU A 52 17.34 5.79 -1.69
N ALA A 53 16.19 5.56 -1.08
CA ALA A 53 14.91 6.07 -1.57
C ALA A 53 14.84 7.61 -1.51
N GLU A 54 15.35 8.23 -0.44
CA GLU A 54 15.47 9.68 -0.30
C GLU A 54 16.37 10.28 -1.39
N GLU A 55 17.49 9.64 -1.70
CA GLU A 55 18.39 10.01 -2.81
C GLU A 55 17.69 9.90 -4.16
N SER A 56 17.06 8.77 -4.45
CA SER A 56 16.30 8.56 -5.70
C SER A 56 15.21 9.61 -5.90
N ALA A 57 14.47 9.95 -4.84
CA ALA A 57 13.48 11.01 -4.89
C ALA A 57 14.10 12.38 -5.18
N ARG A 58 15.21 12.73 -4.51
CA ARG A 58 15.92 14.00 -4.76
C ARG A 58 16.38 14.12 -6.21
N GLU A 59 16.92 13.06 -6.79
CA GLU A 59 17.34 13.05 -8.20
C GLU A 59 16.18 13.25 -9.19
N ARG A 60 15.01 12.67 -8.89
CA ARG A 60 13.80 12.85 -9.71
C ARG A 60 13.26 14.27 -9.59
N LEU A 61 13.20 14.80 -8.37
CA LEU A 61 12.68 16.15 -8.08
C LEU A 61 13.59 17.26 -8.62
N ALA A 62 14.89 17.00 -8.78
CA ALA A 62 15.80 17.92 -9.47
C ALA A 62 15.47 18.08 -10.96
N LYS A 63 14.77 17.10 -11.57
CA LYS A 63 14.46 17.10 -13.01
C LYS A 63 13.06 17.62 -13.32
N LYS A 64 12.07 17.31 -12.47
CA LYS A 64 10.67 17.70 -12.67
C LYS A 64 9.96 17.94 -11.34
N PRO A 65 8.96 18.85 -11.29
CA PRO A 65 8.07 18.96 -10.16
C PRO A 65 7.40 17.62 -9.84
N VAL A 66 7.19 17.33 -8.55
CA VAL A 66 6.58 16.06 -8.11
C VAL A 66 5.24 15.75 -8.77
N THR A 67 4.44 16.77 -9.10
CA THR A 67 3.14 16.61 -9.77
C THR A 67 3.23 16.24 -11.24
N GLU A 68 4.42 16.33 -11.84
CA GLU A 68 4.73 15.98 -13.23
C GLU A 68 5.50 14.66 -13.35
N LEU A 69 5.81 14.00 -12.23
CA LEU A 69 6.28 12.62 -12.26
C LEU A 69 5.12 11.74 -12.72
N GLU A 70 5.33 10.96 -13.78
CA GLU A 70 4.27 10.32 -14.57
C GLU A 70 3.34 9.44 -13.71
N HIS A 71 3.91 8.63 -12.83
CA HIS A 71 3.17 7.78 -11.91
C HIS A 71 2.31 8.60 -10.92
N ILE A 72 2.86 9.70 -10.38
CA ILE A 72 2.12 10.60 -9.48
C ILE A 72 1.02 11.32 -10.24
N ALA A 73 1.28 11.81 -11.46
CA ALA A 73 0.28 12.46 -12.31
C ALA A 73 -0.89 11.50 -12.60
N SER A 74 -0.61 10.24 -12.94
CA SER A 74 -1.62 9.20 -13.15
C SER A 74 -2.53 9.01 -11.93
N TRP A 75 -1.93 8.92 -10.73
CA TRP A 75 -2.70 8.82 -9.48
C TRP A 75 -3.51 10.09 -9.16
N ARG A 76 -2.98 11.28 -9.50
CA ARG A 76 -3.72 12.54 -9.33
C ARG A 76 -4.94 12.59 -10.24
N GLU A 77 -4.87 12.05 -11.46
CA GLU A 77 -6.04 11.91 -12.34
C GLU A 77 -7.04 10.89 -11.79
N ALA A 78 -6.59 9.74 -11.29
CA ALA A 78 -7.47 8.77 -10.63
C ALA A 78 -8.23 9.40 -9.45
N TYR A 79 -7.55 10.21 -8.63
CA TYR A 79 -8.16 10.94 -7.51
C TYR A 79 -9.26 11.90 -7.95
N LYS A 80 -9.04 12.64 -9.05
CA LYS A 80 -10.08 13.50 -9.63
C LYS A 80 -11.28 12.69 -10.11
N GLY A 81 -11.04 11.49 -10.66
CA GLY A 81 -12.09 10.63 -11.20
C GLY A 81 -13.18 10.26 -10.18
N PHE A 82 -12.82 10.05 -8.91
CA PHE A 82 -13.80 9.81 -7.83
C PHE A 82 -14.11 11.06 -6.99
N GLY A 83 -13.77 12.25 -7.49
CA GLY A 83 -14.11 13.53 -6.85
C GLY A 83 -13.16 13.98 -5.73
N ALA A 84 -12.09 13.24 -5.44
CA ALA A 84 -11.06 13.70 -4.50
C ALA A 84 -10.23 14.83 -5.09
N LYS A 85 -9.84 15.77 -4.21
CA LYS A 85 -8.97 16.90 -4.56
C LYS A 85 -7.50 16.51 -4.31
N PRO A 86 -6.68 16.22 -5.34
CA PRO A 86 -5.31 15.73 -5.15
C PRO A 86 -4.37 16.74 -4.46
N ASN A 87 -4.75 18.02 -4.42
CA ASN A 87 -4.02 19.04 -3.65
C ASN A 87 -4.31 18.96 -2.13
N LYS A 88 -5.47 18.42 -1.74
CA LYS A 88 -5.89 18.22 -0.34
C LYS A 88 -5.55 16.81 0.16
N TYR A 89 -5.78 15.81 -0.69
CA TYR A 89 -5.55 14.39 -0.40
C TYR A 89 -4.51 13.86 -1.37
N ARG A 90 -3.32 13.51 -0.87
CA ARG A 90 -2.21 13.03 -1.70
C ARG A 90 -2.12 11.52 -1.55
N ASN A 91 -1.97 10.79 -2.65
CA ASN A 91 -1.62 9.37 -2.57
C ASN A 91 -0.30 9.18 -1.81
N SER A 92 -0.11 7.99 -1.23
CA SER A 92 1.04 7.67 -0.40
C SER A 92 2.37 7.94 -1.11
N LEU A 93 2.49 7.60 -2.40
CA LEU A 93 3.69 7.89 -3.20
C LEU A 93 4.00 9.39 -3.30
N GLU A 94 3.01 10.22 -3.63
CA GLU A 94 3.19 11.68 -3.68
C GLU A 94 3.57 12.23 -2.30
N ALA A 95 2.92 11.75 -1.24
CA ALA A 95 3.21 12.17 0.12
C ALA A 95 4.64 11.82 0.55
N LEU A 96 5.10 10.59 0.28
CA LEU A 96 6.45 10.13 0.58
C LEU A 96 7.50 10.84 -0.27
N THR A 97 7.29 10.94 -1.59
CA THR A 97 8.21 11.63 -2.51
C THR A 97 8.44 13.09 -2.09
N ARG A 98 7.38 13.79 -1.64
CA ARG A 98 7.51 15.15 -1.11
C ARG A 98 8.26 15.23 0.21
N ARG A 99 8.16 14.19 1.05
CA ARG A 99 8.85 14.14 2.35
C ARG A 99 10.33 13.81 2.21
N ALA A 100 10.73 13.14 1.13
CA ALA A 100 12.10 12.68 0.92
C ALA A 100 13.18 13.76 1.13
N GLU A 101 12.88 15.04 0.83
CA GLU A 101 13.80 16.15 1.11
C GLU A 101 14.05 16.38 2.61
N ALA A 102 13.03 16.21 3.44
CA ALA A 102 13.10 16.30 4.90
C ALA A 102 13.38 14.95 5.59
N GLY A 103 13.42 13.86 4.81
CA GLY A 103 13.53 12.49 5.26
C GLY A 103 12.19 11.75 5.27
N LEU A 104 12.23 10.47 4.88
CA LEU A 104 11.10 9.56 4.96
C LEU A 104 10.79 9.18 6.43
N PRO A 105 9.55 8.78 6.75
CA PRO A 105 9.22 8.32 8.10
C PRO A 105 10.00 7.05 8.45
N ARG A 106 10.56 7.01 9.67
CA ARG A 106 11.08 5.79 10.32
C ARG A 106 10.03 5.32 11.31
N VAL A 107 9.33 4.23 10.99
CA VAL A 107 8.13 3.80 11.74
C VAL A 107 8.35 2.44 12.38
N ASN A 108 8.65 1.44 11.57
CA ASN A 108 9.04 0.08 11.92
C ASN A 108 9.66 -0.56 10.69
N ARG A 109 10.45 -1.62 10.87
CA ARG A 109 11.24 -2.22 9.78
C ARG A 109 10.43 -2.52 8.52
N LEU A 110 9.24 -3.10 8.67
CA LEU A 110 8.39 -3.47 7.54
C LEU A 110 7.86 -2.24 6.80
N THR A 111 7.45 -1.23 7.56
CA THR A 111 6.97 0.04 7.03
C THR A 111 8.07 0.81 6.30
N ASP A 112 9.27 0.78 6.85
CA ASP A 112 10.44 1.45 6.29
C ASP A 112 10.83 0.80 4.96
N ILE A 113 10.86 -0.53 4.91
CA ILE A 113 11.14 -1.30 3.67
C ILE A 113 10.11 -0.96 2.59
N TYR A 114 8.80 -1.07 2.86
CA TYR A 114 7.82 -0.84 1.80
C TYR A 114 7.74 0.64 1.39
N ASN A 115 7.96 1.59 2.31
CA ASN A 115 8.02 3.02 1.97
C ASN A 115 9.23 3.35 1.08
N ALA A 116 10.39 2.76 1.37
CA ALA A 116 11.58 2.90 0.55
C ALA A 116 11.33 2.37 -0.88
N LEU A 117 10.78 1.16 -1.00
CA LEU A 117 10.44 0.55 -2.29
C LEU A 117 9.36 1.35 -3.03
N SER A 118 8.35 1.88 -2.32
CA SER A 118 7.32 2.73 -2.90
C SER A 118 7.92 3.93 -3.62
N VAL A 119 8.85 4.63 -2.97
CA VAL A 119 9.53 5.80 -3.54
C VAL A 119 10.50 5.40 -4.65
N LYS A 120 11.32 4.36 -4.46
CA LYS A 120 12.29 3.88 -5.45
C LYS A 120 11.62 3.53 -6.78
N HIS A 121 10.55 2.73 -6.72
CA HIS A 121 9.84 2.19 -7.89
C HIS A 121 8.65 3.04 -8.34
N GLN A 122 8.33 4.13 -7.65
CA GLN A 122 7.23 5.03 -7.98
C GLN A 122 5.85 4.32 -7.99
N ILE A 123 5.61 3.46 -7.01
CA ILE A 123 4.38 2.67 -6.85
C ILE A 123 3.80 2.90 -5.45
N PRO A 124 2.54 3.35 -5.29
CA PRO A 124 1.89 3.40 -3.99
C PRO A 124 1.83 2.02 -3.33
N PHE A 125 2.24 1.99 -2.07
CA PHE A 125 2.44 0.76 -1.33
C PHE A 125 1.76 0.88 0.05
N GLY A 126 0.98 -0.13 0.43
CA GLY A 126 0.45 -0.31 1.79
C GLY A 126 0.85 -1.66 2.40
N GLY A 127 0.92 -1.71 3.73
CA GLY A 127 1.16 -2.93 4.50
C GLY A 127 0.15 -3.06 5.64
N GLU A 128 -0.51 -4.20 5.73
CA GLU A 128 -1.58 -4.50 6.69
C GLU A 128 -1.22 -5.74 7.51
N ASP A 129 -1.42 -5.68 8.83
CA ASP A 129 -1.24 -6.81 9.73
C ASP A 129 -2.38 -7.83 9.54
N LEU A 130 -2.05 -9.01 9.00
CA LEU A 130 -3.03 -10.05 8.69
C LEU A 130 -3.70 -10.61 9.94
N ASP A 131 -3.06 -10.52 11.11
CA ASP A 131 -3.64 -11.01 12.36
C ASP A 131 -4.70 -10.05 12.91
N LYS A 132 -4.77 -8.83 12.38
CA LYS A 132 -5.79 -7.81 12.70
C LYS A 132 -6.84 -7.64 11.60
N TYR A 133 -6.69 -8.38 10.50
CA TYR A 133 -7.57 -8.32 9.32
C TYR A 133 -8.75 -9.29 9.47
N THR A 134 -9.97 -8.85 9.18
CA THR A 134 -11.18 -9.67 9.28
C THR A 134 -11.69 -10.03 7.89
N GLY A 135 -11.53 -11.29 7.47
CA GLY A 135 -11.94 -11.73 6.13
C GLY A 135 -10.93 -11.32 5.04
N PRO A 136 -11.30 -11.38 3.75
CA PRO A 136 -10.40 -11.03 2.65
C PRO A 136 -10.42 -9.53 2.33
N PRO A 137 -9.34 -8.99 1.71
CA PRO A 137 -9.30 -7.59 1.31
C PRO A 137 -10.26 -7.30 0.16
N LYS A 138 -10.94 -6.17 0.25
CA LYS A 138 -11.90 -5.68 -0.75
C LYS A 138 -11.56 -4.24 -1.10
N LEU A 139 -11.50 -3.93 -2.39
CA LEU A 139 -11.49 -2.56 -2.87
C LEU A 139 -12.87 -2.22 -3.42
N ILE A 140 -13.54 -1.24 -2.82
CA ILE A 140 -14.91 -0.88 -3.16
C ILE A 140 -15.06 0.62 -3.40
N ILE A 141 -16.15 1.00 -4.06
CA ILE A 141 -16.69 2.36 -4.02
C ILE A 141 -17.57 2.46 -2.78
N SER A 142 -17.19 3.32 -1.84
CA SER A 142 -17.89 3.49 -0.56
C SER A 142 -19.29 4.03 -0.78
N THR A 143 -20.24 3.51 0.01
CA THR A 143 -21.60 4.03 0.11
C THR A 143 -21.71 5.19 1.10
N GLY A 144 -20.65 5.45 1.87
CA GLY A 144 -20.65 6.34 3.02
C GLY A 144 -21.18 5.71 4.31
N ALA A 145 -21.54 4.42 4.28
CA ALA A 145 -21.97 3.68 5.46
C ALA A 145 -20.81 2.97 6.17
N GLU A 146 -19.71 2.72 5.48
CA GLU A 146 -18.58 1.96 6.01
C GLU A 146 -17.87 2.76 7.11
N GLU A 147 -17.48 2.07 8.18
CA GLU A 147 -16.80 2.70 9.31
C GLU A 147 -15.28 2.72 9.08
N PHE A 148 -14.66 3.83 9.46
CA PHE A 148 -13.22 4.02 9.44
C PHE A 148 -12.75 4.48 10.82
N THR A 149 -12.16 3.56 11.58
CA THR A 149 -11.48 3.91 12.83
C THR A 149 -10.24 4.72 12.53
N THR A 150 -10.05 5.84 13.23
CA THR A 150 -8.87 6.68 13.11
C THR A 150 -8.58 7.44 14.40
N THR A 151 -7.52 8.24 14.40
CA THR A 151 -7.16 9.06 15.56
C THR A 151 -7.36 10.55 15.24
N ALA A 152 -7.98 11.28 16.16
CA ALA A 152 -8.07 12.73 16.16
C ALA A 152 -7.80 13.25 17.57
N ASN A 153 -6.92 14.25 17.70
CA ASN A 153 -6.51 14.81 18.99
C ASN A 153 -6.04 13.78 20.03
N GLY A 154 -5.41 12.69 19.58
CA GLY A 154 -4.93 11.61 20.45
C GLY A 154 -5.99 10.59 20.86
N GLU A 155 -7.27 10.81 20.49
CA GLU A 155 -8.37 9.89 20.80
C GLU A 155 -8.75 9.05 19.59
N THR A 156 -9.18 7.81 19.86
CA THR A 156 -9.72 6.94 18.82
C THR A 156 -11.15 7.38 18.51
N ILE A 157 -11.41 7.67 17.24
CA ILE A 157 -12.71 8.07 16.72
C ILE A 157 -13.11 7.17 15.55
N VAL A 158 -14.40 7.17 15.22
CA VAL A 158 -14.93 6.52 14.02
C VAL A 158 -15.41 7.62 13.07
N GLU A 159 -14.84 7.65 11.87
CA GLU A 159 -15.30 8.45 10.75
C GLU A 159 -15.98 7.55 9.71
N ARG A 160 -16.60 8.16 8.70
CA ARG A 160 -17.09 7.46 7.51
C ARG A 160 -16.48 8.05 6.24
N PRO A 161 -16.16 7.24 5.22
CA PRO A 161 -15.81 7.74 3.91
C PRO A 161 -16.95 8.57 3.31
N GLU A 162 -16.61 9.44 2.36
CA GLU A 162 -17.64 10.08 1.55
C GLU A 162 -18.21 9.06 0.56
N ALA A 163 -19.50 9.12 0.24
CA ALA A 163 -20.07 8.27 -0.80
C ALA A 163 -19.34 8.52 -2.14
N GLY A 164 -18.95 7.46 -2.84
CA GLY A 164 -18.12 7.53 -4.04
C GLY A 164 -16.61 7.44 -3.77
N GLU A 165 -16.16 7.51 -2.51
CA GLU A 165 -14.75 7.33 -2.16
C GLU A 165 -14.30 5.90 -2.46
N VAL A 166 -13.18 5.72 -3.16
CA VAL A 166 -12.57 4.40 -3.32
C VAL A 166 -11.84 4.02 -2.04
N VAL A 167 -12.12 2.85 -1.48
CA VAL A 167 -11.56 2.43 -0.18
C VAL A 167 -11.15 0.96 -0.18
N TRP A 168 -10.03 0.67 0.47
CA TRP A 168 -9.71 -0.69 0.90
C TRP A 168 -10.43 -0.97 2.21
N CYS A 169 -11.09 -2.13 2.30
CA CYS A 169 -11.78 -2.59 3.49
C CYS A 169 -11.68 -4.11 3.65
N ASP A 170 -12.00 -4.54 4.87
CA ASP A 170 -12.23 -5.93 5.22
C ASP A 170 -13.69 -6.11 5.66
N ASP A 171 -14.03 -7.24 6.27
CA ASP A 171 -15.40 -7.49 6.77
C ASP A 171 -15.76 -6.63 7.99
N ALA A 172 -14.78 -6.04 8.69
CA ALA A 172 -14.99 -5.20 9.87
C ALA A 172 -15.09 -3.70 9.53
N GLY A 173 -14.49 -3.24 8.43
CA GLY A 173 -14.59 -1.86 7.99
C GLY A 173 -13.43 -1.40 7.11
N VAL A 174 -13.33 -0.10 6.89
CA VAL A 174 -12.29 0.51 6.04
C VAL A 174 -10.92 0.38 6.71
N THR A 175 -9.92 -0.05 5.94
CA THR A 175 -8.51 -0.08 6.35
C THR A 175 -7.71 1.05 5.71
N CYS A 176 -8.03 1.44 4.47
CA CYS A 176 -7.41 2.59 3.81
C CYS A 176 -8.42 3.44 3.06
N ARG A 177 -8.41 4.74 3.37
CA ARG A 177 -9.26 5.76 2.76
C ARG A 177 -8.64 6.36 1.49
N ARG A 178 -9.51 6.83 0.60
CA ARG A 178 -9.20 7.44 -0.71
C ARG A 178 -8.13 6.64 -1.45
N TRP A 179 -8.39 5.36 -1.65
CA TRP A 179 -7.58 4.37 -2.36
C TRP A 179 -6.27 4.03 -1.64
N ASN A 180 -5.35 4.99 -1.53
CA ASN A 180 -4.02 4.83 -0.97
C ASN A 180 -3.54 6.12 -0.28
N TRP A 181 -4.47 6.88 0.31
CA TRP A 181 -4.16 8.14 0.99
C TRP A 181 -3.89 7.93 2.48
N ARG A 182 -4.84 7.34 3.21
CA ARG A 182 -4.78 7.27 4.68
C ARG A 182 -5.22 5.89 5.18
N GLN A 183 -4.25 5.11 5.60
CA GLN A 183 -4.47 3.88 6.35
C GLN A 183 -4.95 4.19 7.78
N GLY A 184 -5.84 3.36 8.29
CA GLY A 184 -6.32 3.39 9.67
C GLY A 184 -5.39 2.60 10.61
N PRO A 185 -5.43 2.87 11.94
CA PRO A 185 -4.55 2.20 12.90
C PRO A 185 -4.94 0.73 13.17
N ARG A 186 -6.17 0.32 12.84
CA ARG A 186 -6.72 -1.00 13.18
C ARG A 186 -5.87 -2.15 12.65
N THR A 187 -5.42 -2.05 11.40
CA THR A 187 -4.63 -3.05 10.69
C THR A 187 -3.19 -2.59 10.46
N ALA A 188 -2.77 -1.49 11.09
CA ALA A 188 -1.42 -0.98 10.95
C ALA A 188 -0.37 -1.97 11.47
N LEU A 189 0.74 -2.03 10.74
CA LEU A 189 1.92 -2.80 11.11
C LEU A 189 2.57 -2.24 12.38
N SER A 190 3.23 -3.14 13.10
CA SER A 190 4.01 -2.85 14.30
C SER A 190 5.25 -3.72 14.33
N ASP A 191 6.17 -3.44 15.26
CA ASP A 191 7.39 -4.24 15.45
C ASP A 191 7.09 -5.71 15.75
N SER A 192 5.87 -6.04 16.22
CA SER A 192 5.42 -7.41 16.50
C SER A 192 4.76 -8.12 15.32
N SER A 193 4.54 -7.45 14.19
CA SER A 193 3.82 -8.04 13.05
C SER A 193 4.65 -9.14 12.38
N SER A 194 4.05 -10.32 12.23
CA SER A 194 4.71 -11.51 11.65
C SER A 194 4.01 -12.06 10.40
N ARG A 195 2.75 -11.64 10.19
CA ARG A 195 1.88 -12.02 9.08
C ARG A 195 1.35 -10.74 8.46
N VAL A 196 1.64 -10.53 7.17
CA VAL A 196 1.43 -9.24 6.52
C VAL A 196 0.79 -9.39 5.15
N LEU A 197 -0.14 -8.51 4.84
CA LEU A 197 -0.66 -8.27 3.51
C LEU A 197 -0.06 -6.97 2.98
N PHE A 198 0.73 -7.10 1.94
CA PHE A 198 1.25 -5.99 1.15
C PHE A 198 0.33 -5.76 -0.05
N ILE A 199 0.04 -4.48 -0.30
CA ILE A 199 -0.81 -4.03 -1.41
C ILE A 199 -0.01 -3.04 -2.24
N LEU A 200 0.30 -3.40 -3.49
CA LEU A 200 0.89 -2.51 -4.48
C LEU A 200 -0.21 -2.07 -5.43
N ASP A 201 -0.61 -0.81 -5.32
CA ASP A 201 -1.62 -0.21 -6.19
C ASP A 201 -0.94 0.37 -7.44
N ALA A 202 -1.37 -0.05 -8.62
CA ALA A 202 -0.70 0.30 -9.87
C ALA A 202 -1.64 0.87 -10.93
N LEU A 203 -1.13 1.85 -11.65
CA LEU A 203 -1.74 2.47 -12.83
C LEU A 203 -0.68 2.55 -13.93
N ALA A 204 -1.09 2.72 -15.20
CA ALA A 204 -0.13 3.10 -16.22
C ALA A 204 0.59 4.42 -15.80
N PRO A 205 1.89 4.58 -16.09
CA PRO A 205 2.71 3.75 -16.97
C PRO A 205 3.41 2.55 -16.30
N VAL A 206 3.15 2.24 -15.02
CA VAL A 206 3.76 1.05 -14.38
C VAL A 206 3.37 -0.20 -15.15
N SER A 207 4.36 -0.95 -15.62
CA SER A 207 4.18 -2.25 -16.26
C SER A 207 4.01 -3.37 -15.24
N ASP A 208 3.46 -4.51 -15.68
CA ASP A 208 3.35 -5.70 -14.81
C ASP A 208 4.75 -6.24 -14.45
N GLU A 209 5.73 -6.11 -15.35
CA GLU A 209 7.12 -6.47 -15.09
C GLU A 209 7.70 -5.64 -13.93
N GLU A 210 7.54 -4.31 -13.94
CA GLU A 210 7.98 -3.44 -12.86
C GLU A 210 7.29 -3.76 -11.51
N LEU A 211 6.01 -4.13 -11.53
CA LEU A 211 5.31 -4.60 -10.34
C LEU A 211 5.92 -5.89 -9.79
N HIS A 212 6.19 -6.86 -10.66
CA HIS A 212 6.78 -8.14 -10.26
C HIS A 212 8.22 -7.98 -9.76
N VAL A 213 9.02 -7.11 -10.38
CA VAL A 213 10.36 -6.76 -9.91
C VAL A 213 10.30 -6.11 -8.51
N THR A 214 9.38 -5.17 -8.30
CA THR A 214 9.19 -4.55 -6.98
C THR A 214 8.78 -5.57 -5.92
N ALA A 215 7.91 -6.51 -6.29
CA ALA A 215 7.48 -7.59 -5.40
C ALA A 215 8.62 -8.56 -5.07
N ASP A 216 9.46 -8.91 -6.04
CA ASP A 216 10.60 -9.79 -5.82
C ASP A 216 11.63 -9.11 -4.89
N GLU A 217 11.90 -7.81 -5.07
CA GLU A 217 12.79 -7.05 -4.17
C GLU A 217 12.23 -6.95 -2.75
N LEU A 218 10.92 -6.79 -2.58
CA LEU A 218 10.27 -6.87 -1.28
C LEU A 218 10.49 -8.24 -0.63
N VAL A 219 10.21 -9.32 -1.36
CA VAL A 219 10.32 -10.69 -0.83
C VAL A 219 11.77 -11.02 -0.45
N GLU A 220 12.74 -10.57 -1.26
CA GLU A 220 14.16 -10.71 -0.95
C GLU A 220 14.52 -9.97 0.36
N ALA A 221 14.12 -8.71 0.50
CA ALA A 221 14.37 -7.91 1.71
C ALA A 221 13.77 -8.56 2.97
N LEU A 222 12.59 -9.18 2.88
CA LEU A 222 11.96 -9.87 4.00
C LEU A 222 12.64 -11.20 4.34
N SER A 223 13.14 -11.91 3.33
CA SER A 223 13.71 -13.26 3.47
C SER A 223 15.14 -13.24 4.02
N SER A 224 15.93 -12.18 3.74
CA SER A 224 17.34 -12.05 4.17
C SER A 224 17.56 -12.28 5.67
N ASN A 225 16.56 -11.98 6.51
CA ASN A 225 16.63 -12.11 7.97
C ASN A 225 15.57 -13.05 8.57
N SER A 226 14.80 -13.75 7.74
CA SER A 226 13.68 -14.60 8.18
C SER A 226 13.60 -15.88 7.31
N PRO A 227 14.31 -16.96 7.66
CA PRO A 227 14.39 -18.18 6.84
C PRO A 227 13.05 -18.92 6.72
N ASP A 228 12.11 -18.65 7.62
CA ASP A 228 10.78 -19.25 7.64
C ASP A 228 9.74 -18.47 6.82
N VAL A 229 10.16 -17.43 6.09
CA VAL A 229 9.26 -16.61 5.27
C VAL A 229 8.60 -17.46 4.20
N GLN A 230 7.27 -17.45 4.22
CA GLN A 230 6.45 -17.99 3.14
C GLN A 230 5.63 -16.87 2.53
N THR A 231 5.50 -16.91 1.21
CA THR A 231 4.82 -15.87 0.44
C THR A 231 3.80 -16.47 -0.50
N ALA A 232 2.74 -15.71 -0.73
CA ALA A 232 1.80 -15.89 -1.81
C ALA A 232 1.59 -14.54 -2.48
N ARG A 233 1.37 -14.53 -3.79
CA ARG A 233 1.03 -13.30 -4.51
C ARG A 233 -0.10 -13.52 -5.50
N ARG A 234 -0.90 -12.47 -5.70
CA ARG A 234 -1.99 -12.43 -6.68
C ARG A 234 -2.05 -11.05 -7.31
N LEU A 235 -1.89 -10.99 -8.63
CA LEU A 235 -2.18 -9.80 -9.42
C LEU A 235 -3.67 -9.79 -9.75
N MET A 236 -4.34 -8.70 -9.43
CA MET A 236 -5.74 -8.46 -9.77
C MET A 236 -5.82 -7.34 -10.80
N SER A 237 -6.58 -7.55 -11.87
CA SER A 237 -6.78 -6.60 -12.98
C SER A 237 -8.21 -6.72 -13.51
N SER A 238 -8.61 -5.85 -14.44
CA SER A 238 -9.93 -5.89 -15.09
C SER A 238 -10.23 -7.18 -15.86
N ASP A 239 -9.18 -7.92 -16.22
CA ASP A 239 -9.24 -9.05 -17.15
C ASP A 239 -9.39 -10.40 -16.43
N GLN A 240 -9.59 -10.40 -15.10
CA GLN A 240 -9.66 -11.59 -14.23
C GLN A 240 -10.97 -11.73 -13.47
#